data_AF-A0A8M1MEG2-F1
#
_entry.id   AF-A0A8M1MEG2-F1
#
_cell.length_a   1.000
_cell.length_b   1.000
_cell.length_c   1.000
_cell.angle_alpha   90.00
_cell.angle_beta   90.00
_cell.angle_gamma   90.00
#
_symmetry.space_group_name_H-M   'P 1'
#
loop_
_entity.id
_entity.type
_entity.pdbx_description
1 polymer ?
#
loop_
_entity_poly.entity_id
_entity_poly.type
_entity_poly.pdbx_seq_one_letter_code
_entity_poly.pdbx_strand_id
1 'polypeptide(L)'
;MFAKAFRVKSNTAIKGSDRRKLRADVTTAFPTLGRDQVPALVPGKEELNVVKLYAHRGDAVTVYVCGGNPILFELEKNLYPTVYTLWSYPDLLPTFTTWPLVLEKLVGGADLMLPGLVVPPAGLPQVLLR
;
A
#
# COMPACT_ATOMS: atom_id res chain seq x y z
N MET A 1 10.76 1.77 5.20
CA MET A 1 10.23 3.10 4.86
C MET A 1 9.74 3.89 6.08
N PHE A 2 8.73 3.44 6.83
CA PHE A 2 8.12 4.20 7.94
C PHE A 2 8.60 3.81 9.35
N ALA A 3 9.75 3.14 9.49
CA ALA A 3 10.27 2.70 10.80
C ALA A 3 10.72 3.85 11.73
N LYS A 4 10.86 5.06 11.20
CA LYS A 4 11.25 6.27 11.94
C LYS A 4 10.24 7.38 11.66
N ALA A 5 10.13 8.32 12.59
CA ALA A 5 9.31 9.51 12.41
C ALA A 5 9.64 10.23 11.10
N PHE A 6 8.59 10.64 10.39
CA PHE A 6 8.66 11.34 9.11
C PHE A 6 8.02 12.72 9.23
N ARG A 7 8.27 13.59 8.25
CA ARG A 7 7.68 14.94 8.21
C ARG A 7 6.69 15.06 7.07
N VAL A 8 5.53 15.64 7.35
CA VAL A 8 4.55 16.01 6.35
C VAL A 8 4.99 17.32 5.69
N LYS A 9 5.11 17.31 4.36
CA LYS A 9 5.47 18.48 3.56
C LYS A 9 4.25 19.31 3.20
N SER A 10 3.18 18.65 2.75
CA SER A 10 1.97 19.32 2.30
C SER A 10 0.77 18.38 2.35
N ASN A 11 -0.42 18.95 2.48
CA ASN A 11 -1.69 18.25 2.34
C ASN A 11 -2.57 19.06 1.38
N THR A 12 -3.04 18.43 0.30
CA THR A 12 -3.82 19.11 -0.75
C THR A 12 -4.98 18.25 -1.21
N ALA A 13 -6.16 18.85 -1.38
CA ALA A 13 -7.30 18.17 -1.98
C ALA A 13 -6.98 17.69 -3.40
N ILE A 14 -7.39 16.47 -3.73
CA ILE A 14 -7.17 15.90 -5.06
C ILE A 14 -8.08 16.58 -6.09
N LYS A 15 -7.54 16.84 -7.29
CA LYS A 15 -8.36 17.31 -8.42
C LYS A 15 -9.14 16.15 -9.04
N GLY A 16 -10.25 16.46 -9.72
CA GLY A 16 -11.07 15.44 -10.37
C GLY A 16 -10.32 14.61 -11.43
N SER A 17 -9.43 15.24 -12.20
CA SER A 17 -8.55 14.57 -13.17
C SER A 17 -7.62 13.55 -12.50
N ASP A 18 -7.01 13.96 -11.39
CA ASP A 18 -6.02 13.17 -10.66
C ASP A 18 -6.70 12.03 -9.91
N ARG A 19 -7.92 12.24 -9.40
CA ARG A 19 -8.77 11.19 -8.82
C ARG A 19 -9.12 10.12 -9.85
N ARG A 20 -9.48 10.53 -11.07
CA ARG A 20 -9.75 9.59 -12.18
C ARG A 20 -8.49 8.81 -12.55
N LYS A 21 -7.33 9.47 -12.59
CA LYS A 21 -6.05 8.80 -12.82
C LYS A 21 -5.74 7.79 -11.71
N LEU A 22 -5.85 8.17 -10.45
CA LEU A 22 -5.65 7.28 -9.30
C LEU A 22 -6.52 6.02 -9.37
N ARG A 23 -7.79 6.14 -9.77
CA ARG A 23 -8.66 4.97 -9.96
C ARG A 23 -8.16 4.03 -11.07
N ALA A 24 -7.67 4.58 -12.18
CA ALA A 24 -7.08 3.79 -13.26
C ALA A 24 -5.79 3.10 -12.81
N ASP A 25 -4.95 3.81 -12.05
CA ASP A 25 -3.70 3.28 -11.50
C ASP A 25 -3.98 2.17 -10.47
N VAL A 26 -4.98 2.34 -9.59
CA VAL A 26 -5.46 1.30 -8.65
C VAL A 26 -5.95 0.06 -9.39
N THR A 27 -6.76 0.24 -10.44
CA THR A 27 -7.27 -0.88 -11.25
C THR A 27 -6.14 -1.65 -11.93
N THR A 28 -5.11 -0.93 -12.39
CA THR A 28 -3.93 -1.53 -13.04
C THR A 28 -3.03 -2.26 -12.03
N ALA A 29 -2.78 -1.63 -10.88
CA ALA A 29 -1.89 -2.15 -9.86
C ALA A 29 -2.49 -3.35 -9.11
N PHE A 30 -3.82 -3.36 -8.91
CA PHE A 30 -4.52 -4.36 -8.13
C PHE A 30 -5.64 -5.02 -8.95
N PRO A 31 -5.29 -5.90 -9.91
CA PRO A 31 -6.26 -6.52 -10.82
C PRO A 31 -7.25 -7.47 -10.12
N THR A 32 -6.94 -7.90 -8.89
CA THR A 32 -7.84 -8.71 -8.05
C THR A 32 -8.98 -7.88 -7.44
N LEU A 33 -8.83 -6.56 -7.39
CA LEU A 33 -9.87 -5.69 -6.84
C LEU A 33 -11.07 -5.65 -7.80
N GLY A 34 -12.26 -5.98 -7.29
CA GLY A 34 -13.48 -5.99 -8.08
C GLY A 34 -13.86 -4.59 -8.62
N ARG A 35 -14.63 -4.54 -9.70
CA ARG A 35 -15.10 -3.27 -10.30
C ARG A 35 -15.85 -2.38 -9.30
N ASP A 36 -16.54 -2.98 -8.34
CA ASP A 36 -17.32 -2.27 -7.32
C ASP A 36 -16.47 -1.83 -6.11
N GLN A 37 -15.28 -2.42 -5.95
CA GLN A 37 -14.38 -2.11 -4.84
C GLN A 37 -13.48 -0.90 -5.14
N VAL A 38 -13.13 -0.62 -6.41
CA VAL A 38 -12.35 0.58 -6.76
C VAL A 38 -13.10 1.87 -6.36
N PRO A 39 -14.40 2.04 -6.67
CA PRO A 39 -15.17 3.19 -6.21
C PRO A 39 -15.34 3.24 -4.70
N ALA A 40 -15.31 2.10 -4.00
CA ALA A 40 -15.37 2.06 -2.53
C ALA A 40 -14.04 2.50 -1.90
N LEU A 41 -12.91 2.09 -2.46
CA LEU A 41 -11.57 2.47 -1.99
C LEU A 41 -11.22 3.93 -2.33
N VAL A 42 -11.66 4.40 -3.49
CA VAL A 42 -11.46 5.79 -3.95
C VAL A 42 -12.84 6.40 -4.26
N PRO A 43 -13.62 6.82 -3.25
CA PRO A 43 -14.97 7.36 -3.40
C PRO A 43 -15.00 8.60 -4.30
N GLY A 44 -16.16 8.88 -4.90
CA GLY A 44 -16.34 10.04 -5.78
C GLY A 44 -16.80 11.30 -5.05
N LYS A 45 -17.53 11.11 -3.95
CA LYS A 45 -18.19 12.19 -3.20
C LYS A 45 -17.44 12.59 -1.93
N GLU A 46 -16.56 11.71 -1.43
CA GLU A 46 -15.79 11.99 -0.21
C GLU A 46 -14.57 12.87 -0.50
N GLU A 47 -14.15 13.60 0.53
CA GLU A 47 -12.90 14.34 0.53
C GLU A 47 -11.73 13.37 0.43
N LEU A 48 -10.94 13.52 -0.64
CA LEU A 48 -9.74 12.75 -0.87
C LEU A 48 -8.57 13.72 -1.00
N ASN A 49 -7.57 13.49 -0.17
CA ASN A 49 -6.43 14.36 0.00
C ASN A 49 -5.15 13.64 -0.40
N VAL A 50 -4.23 14.39 -0.99
CA VAL A 50 -2.89 13.97 -1.35
C VAL A 50 -1.93 14.60 -0.36
N VAL A 51 -1.36 13.77 0.51
CA VAL A 51 -0.38 14.16 1.52
C VAL A 51 1.01 13.82 1.00
N LYS A 52 1.86 14.83 0.82
CA LYS A 52 3.27 14.62 0.47
C LYS A 52 4.08 14.63 1.74
N LEU A 53 4.94 13.62 1.91
CA LEU A 53 5.83 13.50 3.06
C LEU A 53 7.25 13.16 2.62
N TYR A 54 8.19 13.44 3.50
CA TYR A 54 9.57 12.96 3.37
C TYR A 54 9.82 11.92 4.46
N ALA A 55 10.14 10.70 4.02
CA ALA A 55 10.60 9.65 4.92
C ALA A 55 11.95 10.03 5.53
N HIS A 56 12.36 9.35 6.61
CA HIS A 56 13.61 9.65 7.32
C HIS A 56 14.86 9.65 6.41
N ARG A 57 14.88 8.86 5.33
CA ARG A 57 16.00 8.81 4.38
C ARG A 57 15.93 9.88 3.27
N GLY A 58 14.93 10.76 3.31
CA GLY A 58 14.70 11.79 2.29
C GLY A 58 13.78 11.35 1.16
N ASP A 59 13.31 10.11 1.17
CA ASP A 59 12.42 9.58 0.13
C ASP A 59 11.10 10.36 0.11
N ALA A 60 10.74 10.88 -1.06
CA ALA A 60 9.48 11.55 -1.28
C ALA A 60 8.36 10.50 -1.44
N VAL A 61 7.39 10.52 -0.53
CA VAL A 61 6.25 9.61 -0.55
C VAL A 61 4.98 10.43 -0.71
N THR A 62 4.08 9.95 -1.56
CA THR A 62 2.74 10.52 -1.72
C THR A 62 1.75 9.58 -1.04
N VAL A 63 0.95 10.07 -0.09
CA VAL A 63 -0.07 9.29 0.61
C VAL A 63 -1.44 9.81 0.21
N TYR A 64 -2.33 8.91 -0.18
CA TYR A 64 -3.72 9.20 -0.49
C TYR A 64 -4.57 8.96 0.76
N VAL A 65 -5.32 9.97 1.18
CA VAL A 65 -6.08 9.99 2.44
C VAL A 65 -7.55 10.29 2.14
N CYS A 66 -8.45 9.37 2.51
CA CYS A 66 -9.90 9.51 2.33
C CYS A 66 -10.59 9.70 3.68
N GLY A 67 -11.31 10.80 3.88
CA GLY A 67 -12.00 11.07 5.14
C GLY A 67 -11.09 11.01 6.38
N GLY A 68 -9.82 11.41 6.24
CA GLY A 68 -8.81 11.33 7.30
C GLY A 68 -8.07 9.98 7.42
N ASN A 69 -8.51 8.95 6.70
CA ASN A 69 -7.89 7.62 6.73
C ASN A 69 -6.89 7.44 5.57
N PRO A 70 -5.62 7.09 5.83
CA PRO A 70 -4.67 6.80 4.76
C PRO A 70 -5.02 5.46 4.09
N ILE A 71 -5.25 5.48 2.79
CA ILE A 71 -5.69 4.30 2.03
C ILE A 71 -4.55 3.67 1.21
N LEU A 72 -3.76 4.51 0.55
CA LEU A 72 -2.72 4.10 -0.39
C LEU A 72 -1.53 5.04 -0.24
N PHE A 73 -0.35 4.58 -0.61
CA PHE A 73 0.81 5.44 -0.79
C PHE A 73 1.58 5.07 -2.06
N GLU A 74 2.27 6.04 -2.62
CA GLU A 74 3.10 5.89 -3.80
C GLU A 74 4.55 6.21 -3.45
N LEU A 75 5.43 5.28 -3.81
CA LEU A 75 6.88 5.40 -3.70
C LEU A 75 7.47 4.92 -5.03
N GLU A 76 8.36 5.72 -5.63
CA GLU A 76 9.04 5.36 -6.89
C GLU A 76 8.07 4.93 -8.01
N LYS A 77 6.90 5.60 -8.09
CA LYS A 77 5.80 5.32 -9.04
C LYS A 77 5.05 4.00 -8.83
N ASN A 78 5.37 3.26 -7.77
CA ASN A 78 4.63 2.07 -7.37
C ASN A 78 3.61 2.42 -6.30
N LEU A 79 2.40 1.91 -6.47
CA LEU A 79 1.28 2.12 -5.55
C LEU A 79 1.19 0.96 -4.56
N TYR A 80 1.06 1.27 -3.28
CA TYR A 80 0.98 0.30 -2.20
C TYR A 80 -0.21 0.62 -1.30
N PRO A 81 -0.99 -0.39 -0.87
CA PRO A 81 -2.00 -0.21 0.15
C PRO A 81 -1.38 -0.05 1.54
N THR A 82 -2.07 0.68 2.42
CA THR A 82 -1.73 0.63 3.83
C THR A 82 -2.11 -0.73 4.42
N VAL A 83 -1.49 -1.11 5.54
CA VAL A 83 -1.88 -2.32 6.29
C VAL A 83 -3.35 -2.25 6.70
N TYR A 84 -3.84 -1.06 7.06
CA TYR A 84 -5.25 -0.84 7.39
C TYR A 84 -6.18 -1.13 6.20
N THR A 85 -5.83 -0.69 5.00
CA THR A 85 -6.57 -1.01 3.78
C THR A 85 -6.52 -2.51 3.46
N LEU A 86 -5.37 -3.16 3.61
CA LEU A 86 -5.25 -4.62 3.42
C LEU A 86 -6.10 -5.41 4.41
N TRP A 87 -6.35 -4.89 5.61
CA TRP A 87 -7.22 -5.55 6.58
C TRP A 87 -8.68 -5.61 6.12
N SER A 88 -9.15 -4.60 5.39
CA SER A 88 -10.47 -4.56 4.77
C SER A 88 -10.54 -5.30 3.43
N TYR A 89 -9.41 -5.39 2.71
CA TYR A 89 -9.31 -6.00 1.38
C TYR A 89 -8.07 -6.94 1.33
N PRO A 90 -8.11 -8.11 1.99
CA PRO A 90 -6.94 -8.97 2.14
C PRO A 90 -6.44 -9.56 0.81
N ASP A 91 -7.34 -9.73 -0.16
CA ASP A 91 -7.04 -10.33 -1.47
C ASP A 91 -6.43 -9.34 -2.48
N LEU A 92 -6.11 -8.12 -2.04
CA LEU A 92 -5.47 -7.08 -2.86
C LEU A 92 -4.07 -7.46 -3.33
N LEU A 93 -3.34 -8.23 -2.53
CA LEU A 93 -1.96 -8.60 -2.77
C LEU A 93 -1.75 -10.10 -2.53
N PRO A 94 -0.80 -10.74 -3.22
CA PRO A 94 -0.35 -12.06 -2.86
C PRO A 94 0.18 -12.10 -1.43
N THR A 95 -0.08 -13.19 -0.72
CA THR A 95 0.31 -13.36 0.68
C THR A 95 1.41 -14.41 0.82
N PHE A 96 2.29 -14.20 1.79
CA PHE A 96 3.29 -15.16 2.22
C PHE A 96 3.10 -15.47 3.70
N THR A 97 3.18 -16.75 4.07
CA THR A 97 3.19 -17.17 5.48
C THR A 97 4.63 -17.23 5.97
N THR A 98 4.88 -16.74 7.19
CA THR A 98 6.21 -16.72 7.80
C THR A 98 6.24 -17.52 9.09
N TRP A 99 7.43 -17.93 9.52
CA TRP A 99 7.62 -18.55 10.82
C TRP A 99 7.41 -17.52 11.96
N PRO A 100 6.79 -17.91 13.09
CA PRO A 100 6.53 -16.99 14.20
C PRO A 100 7.77 -16.24 14.72
N LEU A 101 8.95 -16.89 14.71
CA LEU A 101 10.22 -16.29 15.15
C LEU A 101 10.61 -15.02 14.36
N VAL A 102 10.12 -14.89 13.13
CA VAL A 102 10.48 -13.78 12.23
C VAL A 102 9.57 -12.57 12.45
N LEU A 103 8.38 -12.77 13.04
CA LEU A 103 7.37 -11.72 13.21
C LEU A 103 7.91 -10.52 14.00
N GLU A 104 8.59 -10.75 15.12
CA GLU A 104 9.16 -9.67 15.94
C GLU A 104 10.16 -8.81 15.13
N LYS A 105 10.95 -9.45 14.27
CA LYS A 105 11.92 -8.75 13.42
C LYS A 105 11.23 -7.95 12.31
N LEU A 106 10.17 -8.49 11.70
CA LEU A 106 9.39 -7.80 10.66
C LEU A 106 8.65 -6.59 11.22
N VAL A 107 8.07 -6.70 12.42
CA VAL A 107 7.44 -5.57 13.11
C VAL A 107 8.46 -4.47 13.41
N GLY A 108 9.71 -4.85 13.70
CA GLY A 108 10.84 -3.92 13.80
C GLY A 108 11.28 -3.28 12.47
N GLY A 109 10.69 -3.67 11.34
CA GLY A 109 11.00 -3.16 10.01
C GLY A 109 12.22 -3.80 9.36
N ALA A 110 12.64 -4.99 9.81
CA ALA A 110 13.67 -5.78 9.14
C ALA A 110 13.13 -6.39 7.83
N ASP A 111 14.02 -6.64 6.88
CA ASP A 111 13.69 -7.33 5.64
C ASP A 111 13.40 -8.82 5.88
N LEU A 112 12.48 -9.39 5.10
CA LEU A 112 12.17 -10.82 5.16
C LEU A 112 13.21 -11.63 4.37
N MET A 113 13.96 -12.47 5.08
CA MET A 113 14.91 -13.40 4.47
C MET A 113 14.24 -14.72 4.10
N LEU A 114 14.72 -15.39 3.04
CA LEU A 114 14.14 -16.64 2.53
C LEU A 114 13.89 -17.73 3.59
N PRO A 115 14.80 -18.00 4.56
CA PRO A 115 14.55 -19.01 5.59
C PRO A 115 13.36 -18.70 6.51
N GLY A 116 12.91 -17.45 6.52
CA GLY A 116 11.75 -17.01 7.31
C GLY A 116 10.40 -17.34 6.68
N LEU A 117 10.37 -17.77 5.41
CA LEU A 117 9.15 -18.16 4.71
C LEU A 117 8.75 -19.60 5.05
N VAL A 118 7.45 -19.80 5.28
CA VAL A 118 6.85 -21.13 5.26
C VAL A 118 6.54 -21.45 3.80
N VAL A 119 7.22 -22.46 3.25
CA VAL A 119 6.97 -22.93 1.88
C VAL A 119 5.85 -23.96 1.93
N PRO A 120 4.64 -23.66 1.44
CA PRO A 120 3.58 -24.66 1.40
C PRO A 120 3.93 -25.74 0.36
N PRO A 121 3.31 -26.94 0.43
CA PRO A 121 3.58 -28.02 -0.53
C PRO A 121 3.36 -27.62 -2.00
N ALA A 122 2.46 -26.66 -2.26
CA ALA A 122 2.17 -26.12 -3.59
C ALA A 122 3.25 -25.12 -4.10
N GLY A 123 4.27 -24.81 -3.30
CA GLY A 123 5.29 -23.81 -3.61
C GLY A 123 4.87 -22.38 -3.28
N LEU A 124 5.81 -21.45 -3.44
CA LEU A 124 5.56 -20.02 -3.24
C LEU A 124 4.78 -19.44 -4.43
N PRO A 125 3.86 -18.47 -4.20
CA PRO A 125 3.21 -17.79 -5.31
C PRO A 125 4.26 -17.15 -6.23
N GLN A 126 4.05 -17.22 -7.55
CA GLN A 126 4.91 -16.57 -8.54
C GLN A 126 4.73 -15.05 -8.46
N VAL A 127 5.49 -14.40 -7.57
CA VAL A 127 5.50 -12.94 -7.40
C VAL A 127 6.87 -12.33 -7.75
N LEU A 128 7.93 -13.14 -7.80
CA LEU A 128 9.32 -12.68 -7.98
C LEU A 128 9.80 -12.61 -9.44
N LEU A 129 8.89 -12.78 -10.41
CA LEU A 129 9.19 -12.75 -11.85
C LEU A 129 8.24 -11.78 -12.55
N ARG A 130 8.43 -10.48 -12.35
CA ARG A 130 7.88 -9.42 -13.22
C ARG A 130 8.93 -8.33 -13.41
#